data_AF-W2NBD0-F1
#
_entry.id   AF-W2NBD0-F1
#
_cell.length_a   1.000
_cell.length_b   1.000
_cell.length_c   1.000
_cell.angle_alpha   90.00
_cell.angle_beta   90.00
_cell.angle_gamma   90.00
#
_symmetry.space_group_name_H-M   'P 1'
#
loop_
_entity.id
_entity.type
_entity.pdbx_description
1 polymer ?
#
loop_
_entity_poly.entity_id
_entity_poly.type
_entity_poly.pdbx_seq_one_letter_code
_entity_poly.pdbx_strand_id
1 'polypeptide(L)'
;MLGKSKGVVDDVFKLLNLNTVLDDLLSHANWGAWVKYVEDSIPQNHRKDVLLETLLKHYDDQHTLSMLTKAMEDPSTTEIATALESHLSQAIKNQVNIWKDKRLGPGDVLKAFPAGEYASLDDIVGSNFLNSWVRYVDNVAPDADKVSEILTPLISRFGTDGVMNAIASSSAAQSKSLEDLLFKNWLGGPRVQSRTVEIVKRFVRSAFGNNVPKRVDDIVARYAVRYEKEGKTANDILRNIEATIARTATL
;
A
#
# COMPACT_ATOMS: atom_id res chain seq x y z
N MET A 1 1.28 12.83 36.83
CA MET A 1 0.52 13.64 35.85
C MET A 1 -0.15 12.69 34.88
N LEU A 2 -1.45 12.84 34.65
CA LEU A 2 -2.18 12.04 33.66
C LEU A 2 -1.86 12.63 32.29
N GLY A 3 -1.06 11.92 31.48
CA GLY A 3 -0.80 12.33 30.10
C GLY A 3 -2.11 12.50 29.34
N LYS A 4 -2.21 13.52 28.49
CA LYS A 4 -3.40 13.73 27.66
C LYS A 4 -3.49 12.57 26.65
N SER A 5 -4.71 12.18 26.27
CA SER A 5 -4.90 11.05 25.36
C SER A 5 -4.42 11.41 23.95
N LYS A 6 -4.02 10.39 23.18
CA LYS A 6 -3.60 10.52 21.76
C LYS A 6 -4.65 11.24 20.90
N GLY A 7 -5.94 11.08 21.20
CA GLY A 7 -7.02 11.77 20.51
C GLY A 7 -6.96 13.30 20.67
N VAL A 8 -6.57 13.80 21.84
CA VAL A 8 -6.45 15.26 22.05
C VAL A 8 -5.24 15.82 21.28
N VAL A 9 -4.14 15.08 21.21
CA VAL A 9 -2.97 15.47 20.39
C VAL A 9 -3.34 15.59 18.92
N ASP A 10 -4.13 14.63 18.41
CA ASP A 10 -4.66 14.63 17.05
C ASP A 10 -5.59 15.82 16.77
N ASP A 11 -6.46 16.17 17.72
CA ASP A 11 -7.37 17.32 17.58
C ASP A 11 -6.59 18.64 17.53
N VAL A 12 -5.54 18.79 18.34
CA VAL A 12 -4.67 19.98 18.30
C VAL A 12 -3.86 20.04 17.00
N PHE A 13 -3.42 18.90 16.46
CA PHE A 13 -2.76 18.85 15.16
C PHE A 13 -3.64 19.41 14.04
N LYS A 14 -4.91 18.98 14.00
CA LYS A 14 -5.91 19.49 13.06
C LYS A 14 -6.25 20.96 13.29
N LEU A 15 -6.41 21.37 14.55
CA LEU A 15 -6.70 22.76 14.91
C LEU A 15 -5.64 23.72 14.40
N LEU A 16 -4.38 23.26 14.35
CA LEU A 16 -3.25 24.02 13.84
C LEU A 16 -3.09 23.93 12.31
N ASN A 17 -4.04 23.30 11.62
CA ASN A 17 -4.06 23.03 10.17
C ASN A 17 -2.83 22.26 9.68
N LEU A 18 -2.25 21.43 10.54
CA LEU A 18 -1.06 20.64 10.20
C LEU A 18 -1.39 19.35 9.46
N ASN A 19 -2.67 19.04 9.21
CA ASN A 19 -3.14 17.86 8.47
C ASN A 19 -3.39 18.11 6.97
N THR A 20 -3.02 19.28 6.45
CA THR A 20 -3.25 19.65 5.03
C THR A 20 -2.01 20.22 4.33
N VAL A 21 -0.82 20.14 4.94
CA VAL A 21 0.40 20.86 4.53
C VAL A 21 1.65 19.96 4.52
N LEU A 22 1.54 18.73 3.98
CA LEU A 22 2.59 17.72 4.09
C LEU A 22 3.98 18.21 3.65
N ASP A 23 4.11 18.76 2.44
CA ASP A 23 5.41 19.08 1.83
C ASP A 23 6.25 20.09 2.64
N ASP A 24 5.59 20.99 3.37
CA ASP A 24 6.21 22.05 4.18
C ASP A 24 5.92 21.85 5.68
N LEU A 25 5.48 20.66 6.09
CA LEU A 25 4.98 20.41 7.44
C LEU A 25 5.99 20.77 8.52
N LEU A 26 7.24 20.34 8.34
CA LEU A 26 8.31 20.52 9.33
C LEU A 26 8.83 21.97 9.40
N SER A 27 8.59 22.76 8.34
CA SER A 27 8.92 24.20 8.30
C SER A 27 7.69 25.09 8.58
N HIS A 28 6.51 24.50 8.76
CA HIS A 28 5.28 25.23 9.02
C HIS A 28 5.34 25.98 10.36
N ALA A 29 4.86 27.23 10.40
CA ALA A 29 4.95 28.09 11.59
C ALA A 29 4.32 27.49 12.86
N ASN A 30 3.28 26.65 12.69
CA ASN A 30 2.60 25.99 13.81
C ASN A 30 3.23 24.65 14.24
N TRP A 31 4.20 24.11 13.49
CA TRP A 31 4.82 22.81 13.79
C TRP A 31 5.45 22.80 15.19
N GLY A 32 6.26 23.82 15.50
CA GLY A 32 6.92 23.92 16.80
C GLY A 32 5.93 24.05 17.96
N ALA A 33 4.79 24.73 17.75
CA ALA A 33 3.74 24.83 18.77
C ALA A 33 3.09 23.48 19.06
N TRP A 34 2.87 22.67 18.02
CA TRP A 34 2.33 21.32 18.18
C TRP A 34 3.32 20.36 18.83
N VAL A 35 4.60 20.36 18.41
CA VAL A 35 5.64 19.53 19.05
C VAL A 35 5.75 19.85 20.54
N LYS A 36 5.78 21.13 20.90
CA LYS A 36 5.79 21.56 22.31
C LYS A 36 4.54 21.06 23.05
N TYR A 37 3.37 21.13 22.42
CA TYR A 37 2.14 20.59 23.01
C TYR A 37 2.26 19.08 23.31
N VAL A 38 2.84 18.31 22.40
CA VAL A 38 3.12 16.88 22.61
C VAL A 38 4.10 16.68 23.76
N GLU A 39 5.17 17.48 23.84
CA GLU A 39 6.15 17.39 24.92
C GLU A 39 5.56 17.65 26.31
N ASP A 40 4.69 18.66 26.41
CA ASP A 40 4.01 19.04 27.65
C ASP A 40 2.91 18.02 28.04
N SER A 41 2.35 17.32 27.05
CA SER A 41 1.17 16.46 27.23
C SER A 41 1.47 14.96 27.31
N ILE A 42 2.60 14.51 26.75
CA ILE A 42 2.94 13.09 26.55
C ILE A 42 4.26 12.75 27.28
N PRO A 43 4.30 11.64 28.05
CA PRO A 43 5.53 11.15 28.68
C PRO A 43 6.65 10.96 27.66
N GLN A 44 7.88 11.31 28.04
CA GLN A 44 9.05 11.34 27.16
C GLN A 44 9.24 10.05 26.35
N ASN A 45 8.98 8.89 26.94
CA ASN A 45 9.14 7.58 26.32
C ASN A 45 8.10 7.28 25.22
N HIS A 46 7.00 8.05 25.13
CA HIS A 46 5.94 7.87 24.14
C HIS A 46 5.85 9.01 23.12
N ARG A 47 6.61 10.10 23.29
CA ARG A 47 6.50 11.29 22.41
C ARG A 47 6.74 10.95 20.95
N LYS A 48 7.79 10.18 20.65
CA LYS A 48 8.12 9.79 19.27
C LYS A 48 7.03 8.93 18.62
N ASP A 49 6.46 8.00 19.38
CA ASP A 49 5.33 7.19 18.91
C ASP A 49 4.13 8.08 18.58
N VAL A 50 3.78 9.01 19.48
CA VAL A 50 2.65 9.92 19.27
C VAL A 50 2.88 10.87 18.09
N LEU A 51 4.09 11.41 17.94
CA LEU A 51 4.44 12.24 16.80
C LEU A 51 4.23 11.47 15.50
N LEU A 52 4.84 10.28 15.39
CA LEU A 52 4.75 9.47 14.18
C LEU A 52 3.32 8.99 13.92
N GLU A 53 2.63 8.44 14.92
CA GLU A 53 1.24 7.97 14.78
C GLU A 53 0.29 9.09 14.31
N THR A 54 0.50 10.33 14.78
CA THR A 54 -0.31 11.46 14.31
C THR A 54 0.00 11.79 12.86
N LEU A 55 1.27 11.76 12.45
CA LEU A 55 1.64 11.95 11.04
C LEU A 55 1.01 10.87 10.16
N LEU A 56 1.20 9.59 10.49
CA LEU A 56 0.68 8.45 9.70
C LEU A 56 -0.85 8.36 9.70
N LYS A 57 -1.53 9.06 10.61
CA LYS A 57 -2.99 9.15 10.63
C LYS A 57 -3.54 10.14 9.60
N HIS A 58 -2.79 11.20 9.28
CA HIS A 58 -3.22 12.24 8.32
C HIS A 58 -2.52 12.16 6.98
N TYR A 59 -1.32 11.60 7.00
CA TYR A 59 -0.45 11.53 5.86
C TYR A 59 -0.08 10.10 5.60
N ASP A 60 -0.08 9.79 4.34
CA ASP A 60 0.23 8.48 3.87
C ASP A 60 1.73 8.21 4.07
N ASP A 61 2.06 6.99 4.43
CA ASP A 61 3.35 6.74 5.04
C ASP A 61 4.54 6.88 4.06
N GLN A 62 4.29 6.74 2.75
CA GLN A 62 5.33 6.90 1.73
C GLN A 62 5.60 8.38 1.42
N HIS A 63 4.57 9.21 1.29
CA HIS A 63 4.81 10.65 1.17
C HIS A 63 5.37 11.22 2.47
N THR A 64 5.01 10.66 3.62
CA THR A 64 5.67 10.97 4.90
C THR A 64 7.17 10.65 4.82
N LEU A 65 7.56 9.45 4.38
CA LEU A 65 8.98 9.10 4.22
C LEU A 65 9.70 10.00 3.21
N SER A 66 9.06 10.31 2.08
CA SER A 66 9.63 11.20 1.05
C SER A 66 9.81 12.63 1.59
N MET A 67 8.81 13.16 2.30
CA MET A 67 8.87 14.46 2.95
C MET A 67 10.00 14.49 3.99
N LEU A 68 10.10 13.45 4.83
CA LEU A 68 11.19 13.35 5.81
C LEU A 68 12.56 13.31 5.13
N THR A 69 12.70 12.54 4.06
CA THR A 69 13.96 12.45 3.30
C THR A 69 14.35 13.81 2.71
N LYS A 70 13.39 14.55 2.15
CA LYS A 70 13.62 15.91 1.64
C LYS A 70 13.96 16.88 2.78
N ALA A 71 13.25 16.81 3.90
CA ALA A 71 13.47 17.67 5.06
C ALA A 71 14.82 17.39 5.76
N MET A 72 15.44 16.24 5.53
CA MET A 72 16.82 15.97 5.98
C MET A 72 17.86 16.83 5.25
N GLU A 73 17.54 17.33 4.06
CA GLU A 73 18.43 18.18 3.24
C GLU A 73 18.45 19.65 3.70
N ASP A 74 17.41 20.09 4.41
CA ASP A 74 17.33 21.45 4.96
C ASP A 74 17.91 21.50 6.40
N PRO A 75 18.94 22.33 6.67
CA PRO A 75 19.55 22.46 7.99
C PRO A 75 18.57 22.81 9.12
N SER A 76 17.45 23.49 8.82
CA SER A 76 16.44 23.89 9.81
C SER A 76 15.53 22.73 10.23
N THR A 77 15.39 21.70 9.40
CA THR A 77 14.51 20.55 9.65
C THR A 77 15.26 19.22 9.80
N THR A 78 16.57 19.20 9.53
CA THR A 78 17.37 17.96 9.44
C THR A 78 17.34 17.10 10.71
N GLU A 79 17.41 17.71 11.88
CA GLU A 79 17.43 17.00 13.17
C GLU A 79 16.11 16.25 13.41
N ILE A 80 14.97 16.96 13.29
CA ILE A 80 13.65 16.38 13.53
C ILE A 80 13.28 15.38 12.44
N ALA A 81 13.64 15.65 11.18
CA ALA A 81 13.39 14.76 10.05
C ALA A 81 14.15 13.43 10.23
N THR A 82 15.43 13.49 10.60
CA THR A 82 16.24 12.30 10.89
C THR A 82 15.66 11.49 12.06
N ALA A 83 15.23 12.18 13.13
CA ALA A 83 14.65 11.51 14.29
C ALA A 83 13.33 10.79 13.96
N LEU A 84 12.45 11.40 13.15
CA LEU A 84 11.18 10.82 12.72
C LEU A 84 11.37 9.68 11.71
N GLU A 85 12.28 9.84 10.74
CA GLU A 85 12.63 8.79 9.78
C GLU A 85 13.16 7.55 10.51
N SER A 86 14.12 7.74 11.43
CA SER A 86 14.69 6.64 12.21
C SER A 86 13.63 5.91 13.03
N HIS A 87 12.66 6.65 13.59
CA HIS A 87 11.56 6.07 14.35
C HIS A 87 10.60 5.27 13.47
N LEU A 88 10.26 5.78 12.28
CA LEU A 88 9.44 5.08 11.29
C LEU A 88 10.12 3.79 10.81
N SER A 89 11.41 3.88 10.47
CA SER A 89 12.24 2.73 10.10
C SER A 89 12.30 1.68 11.20
N GLN A 90 12.39 2.10 12.47
CA GLN A 90 12.35 1.19 13.62
C GLN A 90 10.96 0.54 13.81
N ALA A 91 9.86 1.28 13.62
CA ALA A 91 8.51 0.73 13.68
C ALA A 91 8.28 -0.34 12.60
N ILE A 92 8.71 -0.08 11.36
CA ILE A 92 8.68 -1.05 10.26
C ILE A 92 9.50 -2.29 10.61
N LYS A 93 10.72 -2.10 11.13
CA LYS A 93 11.59 -3.22 11.55
C LYS A 93 10.96 -4.06 12.67
N ASN A 94 10.33 -3.42 13.65
CA ASN A 94 9.62 -4.11 14.74
C ASN A 94 8.48 -4.96 14.18
N GLN A 95 7.68 -4.40 13.26
CA GLN A 95 6.58 -5.12 12.62
C GLN A 95 7.09 -6.32 11.81
N VAL A 96 8.17 -6.16 11.04
CA VAL A 96 8.81 -7.26 10.31
C VAL A 96 9.32 -8.35 11.25
N ASN A 97 9.90 -7.99 12.41
CA ASN A 97 10.34 -8.96 13.40
C ASN A 97 9.15 -9.73 14.00
N ILE A 98 8.01 -9.07 14.26
CA ILE A 98 6.79 -9.76 14.70
C ILE A 98 6.35 -10.81 13.67
N TRP A 99 6.39 -10.49 12.37
CA TRP A 99 6.07 -11.46 11.33
C TRP A 99 7.06 -12.65 11.31
N LYS A 100 8.36 -12.37 11.47
CA LYS A 100 9.41 -13.41 11.55
C LYS A 100 9.24 -14.32 12.76
N ASP A 101 9.02 -13.76 13.95
CA ASP A 101 8.87 -14.52 15.19
C ASP A 101 7.63 -15.42 15.15
N LYS A 102 6.54 -14.91 14.55
CA LYS A 102 5.32 -15.67 14.29
C LYS A 102 5.41 -16.61 13.09
N ARG A 103 6.52 -16.58 12.34
CA ARG A 103 6.77 -17.36 11.11
C ARG A 103 5.66 -17.22 10.08
N LEU A 104 5.17 -16.00 9.87
CA LEU A 104 4.09 -15.76 8.92
C LEU A 104 4.57 -15.99 7.48
N GLY A 105 3.78 -16.70 6.69
CA GLY A 105 4.00 -16.88 5.25
C GLY A 105 3.13 -15.94 4.40
N PRO A 106 3.28 -15.96 3.07
CA PRO A 106 2.45 -15.17 2.16
C PRO A 106 0.95 -15.36 2.41
N GLY A 107 0.51 -16.61 2.62
CA GLY A 107 -0.89 -16.96 2.95
C GLY A 107 -1.42 -16.40 4.28
N ASP A 108 -0.55 -15.83 5.12
CA ASP A 108 -0.92 -15.24 6.41
C ASP A 108 -1.19 -13.74 6.34
N VAL A 109 -1.44 -13.17 5.15
CA VAL A 109 -1.70 -11.73 4.98
C VAL A 109 -2.79 -11.20 5.93
N LEU A 110 -3.87 -11.96 6.16
CA LEU A 110 -4.94 -11.52 7.08
C LEU A 110 -4.55 -11.63 8.57
N LYS A 111 -3.50 -12.39 8.91
CA LYS A 111 -2.89 -12.39 10.25
C LYS A 111 -1.86 -11.26 10.39
N ALA A 112 -1.20 -10.89 9.29
CA ALA A 112 -0.30 -9.73 9.24
C ALA A 112 -1.06 -8.41 9.36
N PHE A 113 -2.30 -8.36 8.85
CA PHE A 113 -3.21 -7.22 8.90
C PHE A 113 -4.55 -7.60 9.58
N PRO A 114 -4.55 -7.80 10.91
CA PRO A 114 -5.73 -8.28 11.64
C PRO A 114 -6.88 -7.26 11.58
N ALA A 115 -8.11 -7.78 11.53
CA ALA A 115 -9.30 -6.94 11.34
C ALA A 115 -9.58 -5.91 12.45
N GLY A 116 -9.06 -6.14 13.66
CA GLY A 116 -9.19 -5.19 14.76
C GLY A 116 -8.32 -3.94 14.62
N GLU A 117 -7.23 -4.01 13.84
CA GLU A 117 -6.32 -2.89 13.59
C GLU A 117 -6.50 -2.30 12.18
N TYR A 118 -6.78 -3.16 11.20
CA TYR A 118 -6.99 -2.80 9.80
C TYR A 118 -8.41 -3.18 9.40
N ALA A 119 -9.36 -2.29 9.69
CA ALA A 119 -10.78 -2.56 9.48
C ALA A 119 -11.16 -2.49 7.99
N SER A 120 -10.52 -1.59 7.25
CA SER A 120 -10.70 -1.37 5.82
C SER A 120 -9.45 -1.77 5.02
N LEU A 121 -9.59 -1.92 3.71
CA LEU A 121 -8.44 -2.12 2.83
C LEU A 121 -7.63 -0.83 2.65
N ASP A 122 -8.26 0.35 2.80
CA ASP A 122 -7.56 1.63 2.77
C ASP A 122 -6.58 1.74 3.94
N ASP A 123 -6.92 1.19 5.12
CA ASP A 123 -6.01 1.13 6.28
C ASP A 123 -4.76 0.30 5.96
N ILE A 124 -4.91 -0.76 5.15
CA ILE A 124 -3.79 -1.64 4.76
C ILE A 124 -2.94 -0.96 3.69
N VAL A 125 -3.56 -0.48 2.61
CA VAL A 125 -2.87 0.13 1.46
C VAL A 125 -2.23 1.46 1.84
N GLY A 126 -2.87 2.23 2.71
CA GLY A 126 -2.33 3.47 3.27
C GLY A 126 -1.12 3.25 4.18
N SER A 127 -0.97 2.04 4.76
CA SER A 127 0.16 1.73 5.64
C SER A 127 1.46 1.44 4.89
N ASN A 128 2.58 1.82 5.48
CA ASN A 128 3.94 1.42 5.07
C ASN A 128 4.18 -0.08 5.26
N PHE A 129 3.28 -0.76 5.97
CA PHE A 129 3.40 -2.17 6.27
C PHE A 129 3.02 -3.04 5.08
N LEU A 130 2.14 -2.63 4.16
CA LEU A 130 1.82 -3.48 2.99
C LEU A 130 3.04 -3.68 2.07
N ASN A 131 3.75 -2.61 1.72
CA ASN A 131 4.97 -2.70 0.92
C ASN A 131 6.07 -3.47 1.68
N SER A 132 6.16 -3.27 2.99
CA SER A 132 7.09 -4.02 3.85
C SER A 132 6.74 -5.50 3.94
N TRP A 133 5.44 -5.84 3.97
CA TRP A 133 4.93 -7.21 3.95
C TRP A 133 5.28 -7.90 2.64
N VAL A 134 5.05 -7.24 1.51
CA VAL A 134 5.41 -7.78 0.19
C VAL A 134 6.92 -8.05 0.09
N ARG A 135 7.76 -7.09 0.53
CA ARG A 135 9.22 -7.29 0.60
C ARG A 135 9.62 -8.40 1.57
N TYR A 136 8.94 -8.51 2.71
CA TYR A 136 9.16 -9.59 3.66
C TYR A 136 8.86 -10.95 3.00
N VAL A 137 7.71 -11.08 2.34
CA VAL A 137 7.31 -12.27 1.58
C VAL A 137 8.30 -12.59 0.47
N ASP A 138 8.76 -11.59 -0.30
CA ASP A 138 9.80 -11.77 -1.33
C ASP A 138 11.07 -12.40 -0.76
N ASN A 139 11.43 -12.10 0.49
CA ASN A 139 12.61 -12.66 1.15
C ASN A 139 12.38 -14.07 1.71
N VAL A 140 11.22 -14.32 2.34
CA VAL A 140 10.97 -15.61 3.03
C VAL A 140 10.39 -16.68 2.10
N ALA A 141 9.74 -16.27 1.02
CA ALA A 141 9.06 -17.14 0.06
C ALA A 141 9.08 -16.50 -1.34
N PRO A 142 10.27 -16.37 -1.97
CA PRO A 142 10.43 -15.67 -3.26
C PRO A 142 9.52 -16.24 -4.36
N ASP A 143 9.38 -17.56 -4.38
CA ASP A 143 8.63 -18.31 -5.42
C ASP A 143 7.14 -18.48 -5.12
N ALA A 144 6.62 -17.88 -4.03
CA ALA A 144 5.22 -18.00 -3.66
C ALA A 144 4.29 -17.40 -4.72
N ASP A 145 3.11 -18.03 -4.88
CA ASP A 145 2.03 -17.46 -5.69
C ASP A 145 1.33 -16.36 -4.91
N LYS A 146 1.91 -15.16 -4.96
CA LYS A 146 1.41 -13.97 -4.25
C LYS A 146 -0.01 -13.57 -4.69
N VAL A 147 -0.49 -13.99 -5.86
CA VAL A 147 -1.89 -13.75 -6.26
C VAL A 147 -2.81 -14.63 -5.41
N SER A 148 -2.52 -15.92 -5.33
CA SER A 148 -3.32 -16.86 -4.54
C SER A 148 -3.18 -16.62 -3.03
N GLU A 149 -2.00 -16.24 -2.58
CA GLU A 149 -1.70 -16.17 -1.14
C GLU A 149 -1.89 -14.77 -0.52
N ILE A 150 -1.76 -13.69 -1.29
CA ILE A 150 -1.93 -12.31 -0.79
C ILE A 150 -3.21 -11.69 -1.35
N LEU A 151 -3.33 -11.59 -2.68
CA LEU A 151 -4.45 -10.88 -3.29
C LEU A 151 -5.79 -11.58 -3.06
N THR A 152 -5.85 -12.91 -3.20
CA THR A 152 -7.11 -13.66 -3.09
C THR A 152 -7.74 -13.55 -1.70
N PRO A 153 -7.00 -13.67 -0.57
CA PRO A 153 -7.55 -13.39 0.76
C PRO A 153 -8.04 -11.95 0.93
N LEU A 154 -7.33 -10.95 0.35
CA LEU A 154 -7.78 -9.55 0.39
C LEU A 154 -9.07 -9.34 -0.42
N ILE A 155 -9.17 -9.90 -1.62
CA ILE A 155 -10.42 -9.89 -2.42
C ILE A 155 -11.55 -10.60 -1.67
N SER A 156 -11.27 -11.73 -1.02
CA SER A 156 -12.27 -12.49 -0.28
C SER A 156 -12.82 -11.71 0.91
N ARG A 157 -11.97 -10.90 1.57
CA ARG A 157 -12.35 -10.10 2.72
C ARG A 157 -13.04 -8.78 2.35
N PHE A 158 -12.53 -8.10 1.32
CA PHE A 158 -12.90 -6.71 1.02
C PHE A 158 -13.66 -6.53 -0.30
N GLY A 159 -13.83 -7.59 -1.07
CA GLY A 159 -14.40 -7.53 -2.42
C GLY A 159 -13.38 -7.09 -3.47
N THR A 160 -13.69 -7.40 -4.72
CA THR A 160 -12.85 -6.97 -5.87
C THR A 160 -13.00 -5.47 -6.10
N ASP A 161 -14.20 -4.94 -5.93
CA ASP A 161 -14.51 -3.51 -5.94
C ASP A 161 -13.80 -2.76 -4.81
N GLY A 162 -13.72 -3.34 -3.61
CA GLY A 162 -12.92 -2.80 -2.50
C GLY A 162 -11.44 -2.68 -2.86
N VAL A 163 -10.84 -3.72 -3.45
CA VAL A 163 -9.45 -3.69 -3.94
C VAL A 163 -9.24 -2.60 -5.00
N MET A 164 -10.13 -2.51 -5.98
CA MET A 164 -10.01 -1.49 -7.02
C MET A 164 -10.22 -0.07 -6.47
N ASN A 165 -11.12 0.12 -5.51
CA ASN A 165 -11.32 1.43 -4.86
C ASN A 165 -10.11 1.83 -4.01
N ALA A 166 -9.50 0.91 -3.29
CA ALA A 166 -8.31 1.19 -2.49
C ALA A 166 -7.13 1.59 -3.39
N ILE A 167 -6.90 0.84 -4.48
CA ILE A 167 -5.89 1.20 -5.49
C ILE A 167 -6.17 2.59 -6.09
N ALA A 168 -7.43 2.89 -6.39
CA ALA A 168 -7.81 4.15 -7.02
C ALA A 168 -7.76 5.36 -6.06
N SER A 169 -7.87 5.13 -4.76
CA SER A 169 -7.91 6.19 -3.74
C SER A 169 -6.54 6.45 -3.09
N SER A 170 -5.63 5.49 -3.13
CA SER A 170 -4.26 5.65 -2.64
C SER A 170 -3.32 6.24 -3.69
N SER A 171 -2.16 6.70 -3.25
CA SER A 171 -1.10 7.10 -4.18
C SER A 171 -0.58 5.91 -4.99
N ALA A 172 -0.11 6.17 -6.22
CA ALA A 172 0.36 5.11 -7.12
C ALA A 172 1.44 4.23 -6.48
N ALA A 173 2.28 4.81 -5.63
CA ALA A 173 3.39 4.11 -5.01
C ALA A 173 2.96 3.24 -3.82
N GLN A 174 1.92 3.62 -3.08
CA GLN A 174 1.32 2.80 -2.03
C GLN A 174 0.50 1.64 -2.59
N SER A 175 -0.30 1.88 -3.63
CA SER A 175 -1.03 0.80 -4.28
C SER A 175 -0.16 -0.10 -5.14
N LYS A 176 1.11 0.24 -5.37
CA LYS A 176 1.90 -0.35 -6.48
C LYS A 176 1.92 -1.88 -6.40
N SER A 177 2.22 -2.42 -5.22
CA SER A 177 2.25 -3.87 -5.04
C SER A 177 0.88 -4.52 -5.20
N LEU A 178 -0.19 -3.90 -4.70
CA LEU A 178 -1.55 -4.43 -4.83
C LEU A 178 -2.05 -4.36 -6.29
N GLU A 179 -1.77 -3.28 -6.99
CA GLU A 179 -2.05 -3.11 -8.42
C GLU A 179 -1.27 -4.12 -9.26
N ASP A 180 0.02 -4.33 -8.98
CA ASP A 180 0.82 -5.32 -9.69
C ASP A 180 0.29 -6.74 -9.47
N LEU A 181 -0.19 -7.07 -8.27
CA LEU A 181 -0.87 -8.35 -8.01
C LEU A 181 -2.20 -8.44 -8.76
N LEU A 182 -3.01 -7.37 -8.78
CA LEU A 182 -4.28 -7.32 -9.52
C LEU A 182 -4.05 -7.53 -11.02
N PHE A 183 -3.03 -6.89 -11.60
CA PHE A 183 -2.72 -7.06 -13.01
C PHE A 183 -2.15 -8.45 -13.30
N LYS A 184 -1.31 -9.02 -12.44
CA LYS A 184 -0.86 -10.42 -12.55
C LYS A 184 -2.03 -11.40 -12.49
N ASN A 185 -3.01 -11.14 -11.64
CA ASN A 185 -4.24 -11.92 -11.57
C ASN A 185 -5.03 -11.84 -12.88
N TRP A 186 -5.16 -10.65 -13.48
CA TRP A 186 -5.81 -10.50 -14.79
C TRP A 186 -5.02 -11.11 -15.95
N LEU A 187 -3.68 -11.07 -15.91
CA LEU A 187 -2.81 -11.74 -16.89
C LEU A 187 -2.79 -13.28 -16.74
N GLY A 188 -3.37 -13.84 -15.68
CA GLY A 188 -3.59 -15.28 -15.57
C GLY A 188 -2.60 -16.08 -14.73
N GLY A 189 -2.01 -15.49 -13.69
CA GLY A 189 -1.18 -16.18 -12.71
C GLY A 189 0.07 -16.87 -13.31
N PRO A 190 0.79 -17.68 -12.52
CA PRO A 190 1.99 -18.39 -12.98
C PRO A 190 1.73 -19.45 -14.07
N ARG A 191 0.47 -19.83 -14.29
CA ARG A 191 0.00 -20.84 -15.27
C ARG A 191 -0.87 -20.18 -16.34
N VAL A 192 -0.26 -19.22 -17.04
CA VAL A 192 -0.77 -18.33 -18.10
C VAL A 192 -2.20 -18.59 -18.59
N GLN A 193 -3.14 -17.74 -18.15
CA GLN A 193 -4.44 -17.49 -18.77
C GLN A 193 -4.74 -15.98 -18.83
N SER A 194 -4.22 -15.29 -19.85
CA SER A 194 -4.32 -13.83 -19.94
C SER A 194 -5.72 -13.35 -20.32
N ARG A 195 -6.31 -12.46 -19.50
CA ARG A 195 -7.58 -11.79 -19.81
C ARG A 195 -7.32 -10.58 -20.71
N THR A 196 -8.02 -10.52 -21.84
CA THR A 196 -7.99 -9.32 -22.69
C THR A 196 -8.54 -8.10 -21.95
N VAL A 197 -8.18 -6.89 -22.40
CA VAL A 197 -8.70 -5.63 -21.85
C VAL A 197 -10.24 -5.60 -21.89
N GLU A 198 -10.86 -6.16 -22.93
CA GLU A 198 -12.33 -6.23 -23.03
C GLU A 198 -12.95 -7.16 -21.98
N ILE A 199 -12.31 -8.29 -21.69
CA ILE A 199 -12.74 -9.19 -20.60
C ILE A 199 -12.62 -8.48 -19.25
N VAL A 200 -11.52 -7.76 -19.03
CA VAL A 200 -11.34 -6.97 -17.79
C VAL A 200 -12.40 -5.88 -17.68
N LYS A 201 -12.71 -5.14 -18.74
CA LYS A 201 -13.80 -4.14 -18.73
C LYS A 201 -15.15 -4.75 -18.34
N ARG A 202 -15.49 -5.93 -18.86
CA ARG A 202 -16.72 -6.65 -18.48
C ARG A 202 -16.71 -7.08 -17.02
N PHE A 203 -15.57 -7.58 -16.54
CA PHE A 203 -15.38 -7.95 -15.14
C PHE A 203 -15.53 -6.74 -14.19
N VAL A 204 -14.92 -5.60 -14.54
CA VAL A 204 -15.04 -4.35 -13.77
C VAL A 204 -16.49 -3.86 -13.73
N ARG A 205 -17.21 -3.85 -14.86
CA ARG A 205 -18.65 -3.55 -14.87
C ARG A 205 -19.46 -4.51 -14.00
N SER A 206 -19.09 -5.79 -13.96
CA SER A 206 -19.76 -6.75 -13.06
C SER A 206 -19.50 -6.45 -11.57
N ALA A 207 -18.32 -5.94 -11.22
CA ALA A 207 -17.97 -5.62 -9.84
C ALA A 207 -18.60 -4.31 -9.35
N PHE A 208 -18.77 -3.32 -10.23
CA PHE A 208 -19.27 -1.97 -9.89
C PHE A 208 -20.71 -1.69 -10.37
N GLY A 209 -21.33 -2.62 -11.10
CA GLY A 209 -22.61 -2.39 -11.76
C GLY A 209 -22.50 -1.35 -12.89
N ASN A 210 -23.59 -0.60 -13.11
CA ASN A 210 -23.67 0.39 -14.19
C ASN A 210 -22.85 1.67 -13.93
N ASN A 211 -22.35 1.89 -12.72
CA ASN A 211 -21.69 3.12 -12.31
C ASN A 211 -20.22 2.86 -11.94
N VAL A 212 -19.38 2.59 -12.95
CA VAL A 212 -17.93 2.48 -12.76
C VAL A 212 -17.34 3.88 -12.50
N PRO A 213 -16.67 4.13 -11.37
CA PRO A 213 -16.01 5.41 -11.12
C PRO A 213 -14.88 5.64 -12.12
N LYS A 214 -14.71 6.89 -12.61
CA LYS A 214 -13.62 7.25 -13.54
C LYS A 214 -12.23 6.81 -13.06
N ARG A 215 -11.96 6.95 -11.77
CA ARG A 215 -10.69 6.52 -11.14
C ARG A 215 -10.43 5.01 -11.26
N VAL A 216 -11.49 4.20 -11.39
CA VAL A 216 -11.40 2.75 -11.63
C VAL A 216 -11.16 2.48 -13.12
N ASP A 217 -11.76 3.28 -14.03
CA ASP A 217 -11.41 3.20 -15.46
C ASP A 217 -9.92 3.50 -15.70
N ASP A 218 -9.32 4.40 -14.93
CA ASP A 218 -7.88 4.68 -15.01
C ASP A 218 -7.02 3.44 -14.64
N ILE A 219 -7.48 2.58 -13.73
CA ILE A 219 -6.84 1.29 -13.44
C ILE A 219 -6.87 0.39 -14.68
N VAL A 220 -8.01 0.33 -15.38
CA VAL A 220 -8.17 -0.46 -16.60
C VAL A 220 -7.28 0.09 -17.73
N ALA A 221 -7.12 1.41 -17.82
CA ALA A 221 -6.20 2.03 -18.76
C ALA A 221 -4.74 1.66 -18.47
N ARG A 222 -4.31 1.68 -17.20
CA ARG A 222 -2.98 1.20 -16.79
C ARG A 222 -2.79 -0.29 -17.07
N TYR A 223 -3.84 -1.10 -16.86
CA TYR A 223 -3.81 -2.50 -17.24
C TYR A 223 -3.66 -2.69 -18.75
N ALA A 224 -4.34 -1.89 -19.57
CA ALA A 224 -4.20 -1.97 -21.03
C ALA A 224 -2.75 -1.79 -21.46
N VAL A 225 -2.04 -0.81 -20.89
CA VAL A 225 -0.59 -0.62 -21.14
C VAL A 225 0.21 -1.86 -20.77
N ARG A 226 -0.07 -2.48 -19.62
CA ARG A 226 0.61 -3.72 -19.20
C ARG A 226 0.27 -4.92 -20.08
N TYR A 227 -0.99 -5.05 -20.48
CA TYR A 227 -1.46 -6.10 -21.38
C TYR A 227 -0.81 -6.00 -22.76
N GLU A 228 -0.64 -4.78 -23.30
CA GLU A 228 0.09 -4.56 -24.55
C GLU A 228 1.53 -5.07 -24.47
N LYS A 229 2.20 -4.82 -23.33
CA LYS A 229 3.60 -5.19 -23.13
C LYS A 229 3.81 -6.68 -22.83
N GLU A 230 2.97 -7.27 -21.99
CA GLU A 230 3.19 -8.60 -21.41
C GLU A 230 2.16 -9.61 -21.93
N GLY A 231 0.88 -9.22 -21.95
CA GLY A 231 -0.23 -10.12 -22.26
C GLY A 231 -0.34 -10.50 -23.74
N LYS A 232 -0.18 -9.54 -24.66
CA LYS A 232 -0.20 -9.82 -26.10
C LYS A 232 0.94 -10.74 -26.50
N THR A 233 2.15 -10.45 -26.05
CA THR A 233 3.32 -11.28 -26.32
C THR A 233 3.11 -12.72 -25.86
N ALA A 234 2.59 -12.93 -24.64
CA ALA A 234 2.27 -14.27 -24.16
C ALA A 234 1.21 -14.98 -25.02
N ASN A 235 0.15 -14.28 -25.41
CA ASN A 235 -0.92 -14.83 -26.26
C ASN A 235 -0.42 -15.18 -27.67
N ASP A 236 0.46 -14.37 -28.25
CA ASP A 236 1.04 -14.64 -29.57
C ASP A 236 1.96 -15.87 -29.53
N ILE A 237 2.75 -16.03 -28.46
CA ILE A 237 3.57 -17.24 -28.24
C ILE A 237 2.67 -18.47 -28.13
N LEU A 238 1.61 -18.42 -27.31
CA LEU A 238 0.68 -19.54 -27.13
C LEU A 238 0.03 -19.96 -28.46
N ARG A 239 -0.50 -18.99 -29.22
CA ARG A 239 -1.09 -19.26 -30.55
C ARG A 239 -0.10 -19.92 -31.51
N ASN A 240 1.15 -19.47 -31.51
CA ASN A 240 2.19 -20.04 -32.36
C ASN A 240 2.52 -21.50 -31.97
N ILE A 241 2.55 -21.80 -30.68
CA ILE A 241 2.73 -23.17 -30.18
C ILE A 241 1.54 -24.06 -30.59
N GLU A 242 0.32 -23.61 -30.34
CA GLU A 242 -0.90 -24.35 -30.70
C GLU A 242 -0.97 -24.63 -32.22
N ALA A 243 -0.67 -23.63 -33.04
CA ALA A 243 -0.60 -23.79 -34.50
C ALA A 243 0.48 -24.79 -34.93
N THR A 244 1.62 -24.83 -34.23
CA THR A 244 2.70 -25.79 -34.50
C THR A 244 2.27 -27.21 -34.14
N ILE A 245 1.68 -27.40 -32.96
CA ILE A 245 1.14 -28.69 -32.50
C ILE A 245 0.09 -29.22 -33.48
N ALA A 246 -0.85 -28.36 -33.90
CA ALA A 246 -1.90 -28.74 -34.84
C ALA A 246 -1.33 -29.24 -36.19
N ARG A 247 -0.28 -28.60 -36.71
CA ARG A 247 0.41 -29.04 -37.94
C ARG A 247 1.11 -30.39 -37.77
N THR A 248 1.77 -30.61 -36.63
CA THR A 248 2.48 -31.88 -36.36
C THR A 248 1.54 -33.04 -36.07
N ALA A 249 0.31 -32.79 -35.58
CA ALA A 249 -0.67 -33.83 -35.30
C ALA A 249 -1.41 -34.33 -36.57
N THR A 250 -1.30 -33.60 -37.68
CA THR A 250 -1.89 -33.97 -38.99
C THR A 250 -0.92 -34.68 -39.94
N LEU A 251 0.31 -34.96 -39.52
CA LEU A 251 1.34 -35.74 -40.24
C LEU A 251 1.46 -37.14 -39.65
#